data_AF-A0A239G5M6-F1
#
_entry.id   AF-A0A239G5M6-F1
#
_cell.length_a   1.000
_cell.length_b   1.000
_cell.length_c   1.000
_cell.angle_alpha   90.00
_cell.angle_beta   90.00
_cell.angle_gamma   90.00
#
_symmetry.space_group_name_H-M   'P 1'
#
loop_
_entity.id
_entity.type
_entity.pdbx_description
1 polymer ?
#
loop_
_entity_poly.entity_id
_entity_poly.type
_entity_poly.pdbx_seq_one_letter_code
_entity_poly.pdbx_strand_id
1 'polypeptide(L)' 'MNILLTPQFHRPIARSGDRLIWVACPRPPTVVAAKAAHYRAWQAEERERLQAAGEAVLLVPISH' A
#
# COMPACT_ATOMS: atom_id res chain seq x y z
N MET A 1 -13.84 12.24 14.77
CA MET A 1 -12.37 12.22 14.81
C MET A 1 -11.90 11.67 13.48
N ASN A 2 -11.59 12.54 12.52
CA ASN A 2 -11.22 12.11 11.15
C ASN A 2 -9.74 11.69 11.19
N ILE A 3 -9.48 10.43 11.55
CA ILE A 3 -8.14 9.86 11.44
C ILE A 3 -7.87 9.84 9.93
N LEU A 4 -7.12 10.82 9.44
CA LEU A 4 -6.48 10.74 8.13
C LEU A 4 -5.53 9.55 8.21
N LEU A 5 -6.05 8.36 7.90
CA LEU A 5 -5.29 7.13 7.77
C LEU A 5 -4.45 7.28 6.51
N THR A 6 -3.36 8.03 6.61
CA THR A 6 -2.36 8.06 5.56
C THR A 6 -1.86 6.63 5.37
N PRO A 7 -1.98 6.06 4.15
CA PRO A 7 -1.50 4.72 3.88
C PRO A 7 -0.01 4.59 4.26
N GLN A 8 0.34 3.54 4.98
CA GLN A 8 1.70 3.30 5.49
C GLN A 8 2.47 2.32 4.61
N PHE A 9 1.76 1.42 3.93
CA PHE A 9 2.33 0.34 3.13
C PHE A 9 2.19 0.58 1.63
N HIS A 10 1.53 1.67 1.24
CA HIS A 10 1.43 2.16 -0.12
C HIS A 10 1.80 3.63 -0.19
N ARG A 11 2.40 4.02 -1.31
CA ARG A 11 2.66 5.43 -1.63
C ARG A 11 1.95 5.82 -2.92
N PRO A 12 1.45 7.06 -3.04
CA PRO A 12 0.88 7.54 -4.29
C PRO A 12 2.01 7.81 -5.27
N ILE A 13 1.83 7.42 -6.53
CA ILE A 13 2.81 7.65 -7.61
C ILE A 13 2.27 8.56 -8.71
N ALA A 14 0.96 8.66 -8.83
CA ALA A 14 0.29 9.47 -9.84
C ALA A 14 -1.12 9.81 -9.37
N ARG A 15 -1.75 10.75 -10.07
CA ARG A 15 -3.15 11.13 -9.90
C ARG A 15 -3.83 11.06 -11.26
N SER A 16 -5.01 10.46 -11.32
CA SER A 16 -5.84 10.38 -12.52
C SER A 16 -7.22 10.95 -12.19
N GLY A 17 -7.46 12.20 -12.57
CA GLY A 17 -8.64 12.95 -12.15
C GLY A 17 -8.62 13.17 -10.63
N ASP A 18 -9.68 12.74 -9.93
CA ASP A 18 -9.77 12.81 -8.47
C ASP A 18 -9.28 11.56 -7.73
N ARG A 19 -8.72 10.59 -8.46
CA ARG A 19 -8.19 9.36 -7.89
C ARG A 19 -6.68 9.38 -7.83
N LEU A 20 -6.12 8.88 -6.74
CA LEU A 20 -4.72 8.58 -6.58
C LEU A 20 -4.42 7.15 -7.05
N ILE A 21 -3.28 7.00 -7.71
CA ILE A 21 -2.71 5.72 -8.10
C ILE A 21 -1.61 5.39 -7.10
N TRP A 22 -1.75 4.25 -6.44
CA TRP A 22 -0.90 3.81 -5.35
C TRP A 22 -0.04 2.63 -5.77
N VAL A 23 1.16 2.53 -5.20
CA VAL A 23 2.03 1.36 -5.35
C VAL A 23 2.43 0.85 -3.96
N ALA A 24 2.52 -0.48 -3.83
CA ALA A 24 3.01 -1.09 -2.61
C ALA A 24 4.45 -0.66 -2.32
N CYS A 25 4.73 -0.22 -1.10
CA CYS A 25 6.07 0.08 -0.63
C CYS A 25 6.89 -1.22 -0.53
N PRO A 26 8.14 -1.26 -1.01
CA PRO A 26 8.98 -2.44 -0.82
C PRO A 26 9.15 -2.72 0.67
N ARG A 27 9.22 -4.01 1.02
CA ARG A 27 9.49 -4.41 2.41
C ARG A 27 10.87 -3.88 2.81
N PRO A 28 11.00 -3.15 3.92
CA PRO A 28 12.32 -2.74 4.41
C PRO A 28 13.20 -3.97 4.65
N PRO A 29 14.49 -3.95 4.28
CA PRO A 29 15.40 -5.07 4.52
C PRO A 29 15.60 -5.35 6.02
N THR A 30 15.29 -4.38 6.87
CA THR A 30 15.34 -4.45 8.34
C THR A 30 14.16 -5.21 8.96
N VAL A 31 13.13 -5.58 8.19
CA VAL A 31 12.02 -6.39 8.69
C VAL A 31 12.52 -7.81 8.95
N VAL A 32 12.58 -8.19 10.23
CA VAL A 32 12.86 -9.56 10.68
C VAL A 32 11.99 -10.54 9.89
N ALA A 33 12.57 -11.65 9.41
CA ALA A 33 11.89 -12.60 8.52
C ALA A 33 10.50 -13.04 9.03
N ALA A 34 10.34 -13.23 10.34
CA ALA A 34 9.05 -13.56 10.97
C ALA A 34 7.95 -12.51 10.70
N LYS A 35 8.31 -11.24 10.51
CA LYS A 35 7.37 -10.15 10.22
C LYS A 35 7.10 -9.96 8.72
N ALA A 36 7.77 -10.70 7.84
CA ALA A 36 7.55 -10.59 6.40
C ALA A 36 6.12 -11.00 6.01
N ALA A 37 5.58 -12.07 6.60
CA ALA A 37 4.21 -12.49 6.40
C ALA A 37 3.20 -11.43 6.88
N HIS A 38 3.44 -10.85 8.06
CA HIS A 38 2.61 -9.77 8.59
C HIS A 38 2.64 -8.50 7.72
N TYR A 39 3.81 -8.14 7.19
CA TYR A 39 3.94 -6.99 6.29
C TYR A 39 3.11 -7.18 5.00
N ARG A 40 3.09 -8.40 4.45
CA ARG A 40 2.25 -8.73 3.30
C ARG A 40 0.76 -8.71 3.64
N ALA A 41 0.38 -9.20 4.81
CA ALA A 41 -1.01 -9.13 5.27
C ALA A 41 -1.49 -7.68 5.40
N TRP A 42 -0.69 -6.81 6.03
CA TRP A 42 -1.03 -5.39 6.15
C TRP A 42 -1.08 -4.67 4.80
N GLN A 43 -0.21 -5.03 3.85
CA GLN A 43 -0.32 -4.56 2.46
C GLN A 43 -1.64 -4.97 1.81
N ALA A 44 -2.08 -6.22 2.02
CA ALA A 44 -3.35 -6.68 1.46
C ALA A 44 -4.54 -5.92 2.06
N GLU A 45 -4.57 -5.75 3.39
CA GLU A 45 -5.62 -4.99 4.08
C GLU A 45 -5.68 -3.53 3.63
N GLU A 46 -4.52 -2.86 3.51
CA GLU A 46 -4.48 -1.46 3.10
C GLU A 46 -4.87 -1.29 1.63
N ARG A 47 -4.47 -2.23 0.76
CA ARG A 47 -4.93 -2.27 -0.63
C ARG A 47 -6.45 -2.36 -0.71
N GLU A 48 -7.07 -3.24 0.07
CA GLU A 48 -8.53 -3.38 0.10
C GLU A 48 -9.22 -2.08 0.54
N ARG A 49 -8.68 -1.39 1.55
CA ARG A 49 -9.19 -0.08 1.98
C ARG A 49 -9.06 1.00 0.89
N LEU A 50 -7.92 1.04 0.19
CA LEU A 50 -7.70 1.97 -0.92
C LEU A 50 -8.67 1.70 -2.08
N GLN A 51 -8.84 0.43 -2.46
CA GLN A 51 -9.77 0.03 -3.50
C GLN A 51 -11.22 0.31 -3.12
N ALA A 52 -11.61 0.09 -1.86
CA ALA A 52 -12.93 0.44 -1.34
C ALA A 52 -13.19 1.95 -1.35
N ALA A 53 -12.14 2.78 -1.23
CA ALA A 53 -12.21 4.23 -1.39
C ALA A 53 -12.27 4.70 -2.86
N GLY A 54 -12.25 3.76 -3.82
CA GLY A 54 -12.27 4.06 -5.26
C GLY A 54 -10.90 4.39 -5.84
N GLU A 55 -9.82 4.18 -5.08
CA GLU A 55 -8.45 4.42 -5.51
C GLU A 55 -7.88 3.24 -6.30
N ALA A 56 -6.91 3.52 -7.18
CA ALA A 56 -6.25 2.49 -7.98
C ALA A 56 -4.96 2.04 -7.31
N VAL A 57 -4.76 0.73 -7.15
CA VAL A 57 -3.51 0.16 -6.60
C VAL A 57 -2.83 -0.69 -7.67
N LEU A 58 -1.59 -0.34 -8.03
CA LEU A 58 -0.78 -1.13 -8.95
C LEU A 58 -0.13 -2.31 -8.23
N LEU A 59 -0.32 -3.51 -8.79
CA LEU A 59 0.22 -4.76 -8.27
C LEU A 59 1.67 -5.03 -8.71
N VAL A 60 2.39 -4.02 -9.22
CA VAL A 60 3.70 -4.26 -9.85
C VAL A 60 4.58 -5.03 -8.87
N PRO A 61 5.04 -6.24 -9.23
CA PRO A 61 6.10 -6.86 -8.47
C PRO A 61 7.30 -5.92 -8.62
N ILE A 62 7.70 -5.27 -7.53
CA ILE A 62 9.01 -4.62 -7.50
C ILE A 62 9.98 -5.80 -7.49
N SER A 63 10.36 -6.26 -8.69
CA SER A 63 11.45 -7.19 -8.87
C SER A 63 12.70 -6.54 -8.28
N HIS A 64 13.32 -7.24 -7.34
CA HIS A 64 14.64 -6.91 -6.81
C HIS A 64 15.70 -7.07 -7.88
#